data_AF-A0A2V8UD95-F1
#
_entry.id   AF-A0A2V8UD95-F1
#
_cell.length_a   1.000
_cell.length_b   1.000
_cell.length_c   1.000
_cell.angle_alpha   90.00
_cell.angle_beta   90.00
_cell.angle_gamma   90.00
#
_symmetry.space_group_name_H-M   'P 1'
#
loop_
_entity.id
_entity.type
_entity.pdbx_description
1 polymer ?
#
loop_
_entity_poly.entity_id
_entity_poly.type
_entity_poly.pdbx_seq_one_letter_code
_entity_poly.pdbx_strand_id
1 'polypeptide(L)'
;MLRRSLLTWPALAAAQAFQPASSRSPGYKLSVRVEALFRGMTLQQQMEKVAEARFHGFEFGNWRAADPGVITPLKNKLGLECACIVGNRGVNPKGMTIADPRDREGFLGEIKASAEAALRFETKRMVVL
;
A
#
# COMPACT_ATOMS: atom_id res chain seq x y z
N MET A 1 44.08 9.64 53.47
CA MET A 1 44.09 9.77 51.99
C MET A 1 43.32 8.60 51.40
N LEU A 2 42.42 8.82 50.44
CA LEU A 2 41.95 7.80 49.48
C LEU A 2 41.09 8.47 48.39
N ARG A 3 41.67 8.74 47.22
CA ARG A 3 40.95 9.29 46.07
C ARG A 3 40.10 8.18 45.44
N ARG A 4 38.77 8.31 45.43
CA ARG A 4 37.90 7.54 44.53
C ARG A 4 37.57 8.42 43.33
N SER A 5 38.20 8.13 42.19
CA SER A 5 38.01 8.87 40.95
C SER A 5 36.60 8.70 40.41
N LEU A 6 36.00 9.79 39.92
CA LEU A 6 34.73 9.76 39.21
C LEU A 6 34.94 9.17 37.81
N LEU A 7 34.34 8.02 37.52
CA LEU A 7 34.22 7.50 36.16
C LEU A 7 32.95 8.09 35.53
N THR A 8 33.06 9.32 35.03
CA THR A 8 32.03 9.94 34.20
C THR A 8 32.03 9.30 32.81
N TRP A 9 31.20 8.26 32.61
CA TRP A 9 30.95 7.72 31.28
C TRP A 9 30.28 8.79 30.38
N PRO A 10 30.80 9.07 29.18
CA PRO A 10 30.14 9.97 28.24
C PRO A 10 28.95 9.24 27.58
N ALA A 11 27.77 9.36 28.18
CA ALA A 11 26.50 8.84 27.64
C ALA A 11 25.99 9.65 26.41
N LEU A 12 26.90 10.10 25.55
CA LEU A 12 26.67 10.99 24.40
C LEU A 12 27.15 10.35 23.08
N ALA A 13 26.92 9.05 22.93
CA ALA A 13 27.27 8.28 21.73
C ALA A 13 26.11 7.43 21.15
N ALA A 14 24.97 7.33 21.84
CA ALA A 14 23.78 6.60 21.39
C ALA A 14 22.71 7.50 20.73
N ALA A 15 22.94 8.81 20.69
CA ALA A 15 22.04 9.81 20.09
C ALA A 15 22.38 10.14 18.62
N GLN A 16 22.93 9.18 17.86
CA GLN A 16 22.74 9.18 16.41
C GLN A 16 21.28 8.83 16.11
N ALA A 17 20.38 9.77 16.40
CA ALA A 17 19.01 9.73 15.94
C ALA A 17 19.04 9.56 14.42
N PHE A 18 18.17 8.68 13.91
CA PHE A 18 18.00 8.39 12.49
C PHE A 18 17.83 9.70 11.73
N GLN A 19 18.90 10.19 11.10
CA GLN A 19 18.86 11.49 10.44
C GLN A 19 17.85 11.39 9.28
N PRO A 20 16.76 12.18 9.29
CA PRO A 20 15.80 12.12 8.20
C PRO A 20 16.54 12.52 6.92
N ALA A 21 16.56 11.62 5.94
CA ALA A 21 17.24 11.85 4.68
C ALA A 21 16.79 13.19 4.07
N SER A 22 17.76 13.93 3.50
CA SER A 22 17.58 15.25 2.90
C SER A 22 16.24 15.36 2.15
N SER A 23 15.44 16.37 2.50
CA SER A 23 14.01 16.48 2.16
C SER A 23 13.68 16.73 0.68
N ARG A 24 14.60 16.43 -0.23
CA ARG A 24 14.32 16.29 -1.66
C ARG A 24 13.52 15.01 -1.86
N SER A 25 12.32 15.12 -2.44
CA SER A 25 11.61 13.95 -2.95
C SER A 25 12.54 13.21 -3.94
N PRO A 26 12.70 11.88 -3.83
CA PRO A 26 13.87 11.19 -4.40
C PRO A 26 13.76 10.92 -5.92
N GLY A 27 13.00 11.75 -6.65
CA GLY A 27 12.69 11.57 -8.08
C GLY A 27 11.65 10.51 -8.39
N TYR A 28 11.38 9.59 -7.46
CA TYR A 28 10.40 8.51 -7.59
C TYR A 28 9.28 8.58 -6.55
N LYS A 29 8.11 8.04 -6.88
CA LYS A 29 7.04 7.69 -5.93
C LYS A 29 7.19 6.22 -5.53
N LEU A 30 6.78 5.88 -4.31
CA LEU A 30 6.65 4.49 -3.83
C LEU A 30 5.22 4.21 -3.38
N SER A 31 4.70 3.04 -3.76
CA SER A 31 3.41 2.49 -3.33
C SER A 31 3.60 1.24 -2.46
N VAL A 32 2.55 0.87 -1.72
CA VAL A 32 2.56 -0.28 -0.79
C VAL A 32 1.39 -1.21 -1.07
N ARG A 33 1.66 -2.50 -1.26
CA ARG A 33 0.62 -3.53 -1.36
C ARG A 33 0.12 -3.94 0.03
N VAL A 34 -1.05 -3.43 0.42
CA VAL A 34 -1.41 -3.35 1.84
C VAL A 34 -1.77 -4.68 2.51
N GLU A 35 -2.51 -5.58 1.86
CA GLU A 35 -3.06 -6.76 2.55
C GLU A 35 -1.97 -7.77 2.98
N ALA A 36 -0.83 -7.78 2.29
CA ALA A 36 0.29 -8.67 2.61
C ALA A 36 1.01 -8.26 3.92
N LEU A 37 1.09 -6.94 4.16
CA LEU A 37 1.86 -6.30 5.24
C LEU A 37 1.00 -6.02 6.48
N PHE A 38 -0.23 -5.55 6.29
CA PHE A 38 -1.10 -5.05 7.36
C PHE A 38 -2.27 -6.01 7.61
N ARG A 39 -1.94 -7.27 7.94
CA ARG A 39 -2.91 -8.36 8.11
C ARG A 39 -3.88 -8.07 9.26
N GLY A 40 -5.17 -8.31 9.04
CA GLY A 40 -6.22 -8.10 10.05
C GLY A 40 -6.71 -6.65 10.20
N MET A 41 -6.10 -5.67 9.52
CA MET A 41 -6.56 -4.28 9.49
C MET A 41 -7.58 -4.05 8.37
N THR A 42 -8.47 -3.06 8.54
CA THR A 42 -9.33 -2.56 7.46
C THR A 42 -8.54 -1.70 6.47
N LEU A 43 -8.98 -1.61 5.21
CA LEU A 43 -8.29 -0.82 4.18
C LEU A 43 -8.06 0.65 4.62
N GLN A 44 -8.98 1.22 5.39
CA GLN A 44 -8.85 2.56 5.97
C GLN A 44 -7.64 2.66 6.93
N GLN A 45 -7.54 1.73 7.90
CA GLN A 45 -6.41 1.65 8.84
C GLN A 45 -5.08 1.40 8.11
N GLN A 46 -5.13 0.61 7.03
CA GLN A 46 -3.96 0.34 6.19
C GLN A 46 -3.48 1.61 5.47
N MET A 47 -4.40 2.40 4.90
CA MET A 47 -4.08 3.69 4.27
C MET A 47 -3.49 4.68 5.28
N GLU A 48 -4.01 4.73 6.51
CA GLU A 48 -3.43 5.55 7.59
C GLU A 48 -1.98 5.14 7.88
N LYS A 49 -1.66 3.84 7.92
CA LYS A 49 -0.28 3.36 8.07
C LYS A 49 0.62 3.62 6.86
N VAL A 50 0.09 3.60 5.64
CA VAL A 50 0.83 4.02 4.43
C VAL A 50 1.20 5.51 4.50
N ALA A 51 0.29 6.36 4.96
CA ALA A 51 0.53 7.81 5.13
C ALA A 51 1.49 8.11 6.30
N GLU A 52 1.34 7.44 7.44
CA GLU A 52 2.25 7.53 8.60
C GLU A 52 3.69 7.18 8.21
N ALA A 53 3.87 6.13 7.41
CA ALA A 53 5.15 5.70 6.85
C ALA A 53 5.62 6.54 5.64
N ARG A 54 4.91 7.62 5.27
CA ARG A 54 5.24 8.58 4.20
C ARG A 54 5.39 7.97 2.81
N PHE A 55 4.68 6.89 2.52
CA PHE A 55 4.54 6.39 1.15
C PHE A 55 3.62 7.28 0.32
N HIS A 56 3.76 7.23 -0.99
CA HIS A 56 3.04 8.11 -1.92
C HIS A 56 1.68 7.52 -2.35
N GLY A 57 1.42 6.26 -2.04
CA GLY A 57 0.21 5.57 -2.45
C GLY A 57 0.12 4.13 -1.96
N PHE A 58 -1.01 3.51 -2.26
CA PHE A 58 -1.34 2.14 -1.86
C PHE A 58 -1.88 1.33 -3.04
N GLU A 59 -1.78 0.02 -2.91
CA GLU A 59 -2.29 -0.97 -3.86
C GLU A 59 -3.09 -1.99 -3.06
N PHE A 60 -4.24 -2.43 -3.59
CA PHE A 60 -5.08 -3.43 -2.93
C PHE A 60 -5.79 -4.32 -3.97
N GLY A 61 -6.12 -5.55 -3.57
CA GLY A 61 -6.69 -6.55 -4.47
C GLY A 61 -8.20 -6.70 -4.35
N ASN A 62 -8.74 -6.78 -3.14
CA ASN A 62 -10.16 -7.05 -2.95
C ASN A 62 -11.04 -5.80 -3.04
N TRP A 63 -11.07 -5.17 -4.22
CA TRP A 63 -11.91 -3.99 -4.49
C TRP A 63 -13.41 -4.25 -4.26
N ARG A 64 -13.84 -5.51 -4.25
CA ARG A 64 -15.22 -5.98 -4.09
C ARG A 64 -15.73 -5.85 -2.66
N ALA A 65 -14.81 -5.78 -1.69
CA ALA A 65 -15.09 -5.61 -0.27
C ALA A 65 -14.78 -4.17 0.23
N ALA A 66 -14.56 -3.23 -0.70
CA ALA A 66 -14.26 -1.83 -0.41
C ALA A 66 -15.30 -0.91 -1.05
N ASP A 67 -15.73 0.10 -0.31
CA ASP A 67 -16.62 1.15 -0.84
C ASP A 67 -15.78 2.33 -1.38
N PRO A 68 -15.80 2.63 -2.70
CA PRO A 68 -15.13 3.80 -3.25
C PRO A 68 -15.63 5.12 -2.64
N GLY A 69 -16.90 5.19 -2.21
CA GLY A 69 -17.47 6.35 -1.51
C GLY A 69 -16.81 6.65 -0.16
N VAL A 70 -16.19 5.64 0.49
CA VAL A 70 -15.43 5.82 1.73
C VAL A 70 -13.93 5.93 1.46
N ILE A 71 -13.40 5.11 0.56
CA ILE A 71 -11.96 5.02 0.28
C ILE A 71 -11.44 6.25 -0.48
N THR A 72 -12.16 6.74 -1.48
CA THR A 72 -11.68 7.87 -2.30
C THR A 72 -11.56 9.18 -1.51
N PRO A 73 -12.53 9.59 -0.66
CA PRO A 73 -12.36 10.74 0.22
C PRO A 73 -11.23 10.57 1.24
N LEU A 74 -11.06 9.37 1.83
CA LEU A 74 -9.97 9.11 2.77
C LEU A 74 -8.59 9.18 2.10
N LYS A 75 -8.46 8.60 0.90
CA LYS A 75 -7.27 8.69 0.05
C LYS A 75 -6.85 10.15 -0.16
N ASN A 76 -7.81 10.99 -0.53
CA ASN A 76 -7.57 12.41 -0.82
C ASN A 76 -7.23 13.20 0.47
N LYS A 77 -7.89 12.91 1.60
CA LYS A 77 -7.55 13.45 2.93
C LYS A 77 -6.12 13.09 3.38
N LEU A 78 -5.66 11.88 3.07
CA LEU A 78 -4.32 11.38 3.43
C LEU A 78 -3.22 11.76 2.41
N GLY A 79 -3.57 12.41 1.28
CA GLY A 79 -2.62 12.78 0.23
C GLY A 79 -2.06 11.60 -0.58
N LEU A 80 -2.75 10.45 -0.59
CA LEU A 80 -2.26 9.21 -1.22
C LEU A 80 -2.74 9.04 -2.68
N GLU A 81 -1.95 8.33 -3.49
CA GLU A 81 -2.37 7.79 -4.79
C GLU A 81 -2.92 6.36 -4.61
N CYS A 82 -4.04 6.03 -5.27
CA CYS A 82 -4.41 4.62 -5.48
C CYS A 82 -3.55 4.13 -6.66
N ALA A 83 -2.42 3.50 -6.36
CA ALA A 83 -1.39 3.23 -7.36
C ALA A 83 -1.86 2.21 -8.41
N CYS A 84 -2.55 1.15 -7.95
CA CYS A 84 -3.31 0.22 -8.78
C CYS A 84 -4.36 -0.54 -7.93
N ILE A 85 -5.25 -1.28 -8.60
CA ILE A 85 -6.02 -2.40 -8.02
C ILE A 85 -5.70 -3.71 -8.74
N VAL A 86 -6.06 -4.87 -8.17
CA VAL A 86 -5.98 -6.17 -8.87
C VAL A 86 -7.29 -6.48 -9.60
N GLY A 87 -7.20 -6.93 -10.85
CA GLY A 87 -8.36 -7.38 -11.64
C GLY A 87 -8.87 -8.76 -11.24
N ASN A 88 -7.97 -9.72 -11.01
CA ASN A 88 -8.32 -11.08 -10.61
C ASN A 88 -9.05 -11.13 -9.25
N ARG A 89 -9.82 -12.20 -9.03
CA ARG A 89 -10.47 -12.49 -7.72
C ARG A 89 -9.50 -12.99 -6.63
N GLY A 90 -8.23 -13.15 -6.96
CA GLY A 90 -7.18 -13.69 -6.09
C GLY A 90 -5.95 -14.08 -6.90
N VAL A 91 -4.97 -14.74 -6.26
CA VAL A 91 -3.86 -15.41 -6.95
C VAL A 91 -4.34 -16.76 -7.47
N ASN A 92 -4.08 -17.06 -8.74
CA ASN A 92 -4.47 -18.30 -9.43
C ASN A 92 -5.92 -18.78 -9.16
N PRO A 93 -6.97 -17.98 -9.40
CA PRO A 93 -8.34 -18.42 -9.19
C PRO A 93 -8.74 -19.46 -10.25
N LYS A 94 -9.46 -20.52 -9.85
CA LYS A 94 -10.12 -21.43 -10.79
C LYS A 94 -11.19 -20.66 -11.57
N GLY A 95 -11.35 -20.91 -12.88
CA GLY A 95 -12.32 -20.19 -13.71
C GLY A 95 -11.83 -18.81 -14.18
N MET A 96 -10.53 -18.53 -14.08
CA MET A 96 -9.93 -17.20 -14.31
C MET A 96 -8.58 -17.26 -15.03
N THR A 97 -8.45 -18.07 -16.08
CA THR A 97 -7.30 -18.02 -17.00
C THR A 97 -7.71 -17.65 -18.42
N ILE A 98 -6.80 -17.03 -19.16
CA ILE A 98 -6.94 -16.82 -20.60
C ILE A 98 -6.56 -18.07 -21.43
N ALA A 99 -5.83 -19.02 -20.81
CA ALA A 99 -5.30 -20.20 -21.49
C ALA A 99 -6.42 -21.18 -21.86
N ASP A 100 -7.27 -21.57 -20.91
CA ASP A 100 -8.43 -22.42 -21.15
C ASP A 100 -9.53 -21.63 -21.88
N PRO A 101 -9.99 -22.05 -23.07
CA PRO A 101 -11.07 -21.37 -23.79
C PRO A 101 -12.37 -21.19 -23.00
N ARG A 102 -12.65 -22.07 -22.03
CA ARG A 102 -13.87 -22.06 -21.20
C ARG A 102 -13.87 -20.94 -20.16
N ASP A 103 -12.70 -20.54 -19.70
CA ASP A 103 -12.53 -19.52 -18.65
C ASP A 103 -12.53 -18.08 -19.22
N ARG A 104 -12.32 -17.93 -20.54
CA ARG A 104 -12.07 -16.63 -21.19
C ARG A 104 -13.16 -15.58 -20.99
N GLU A 105 -14.44 -15.96 -21.13
CA GLU A 105 -15.54 -15.00 -20.92
C GLU A 105 -15.68 -14.59 -19.46
N GLY A 106 -15.44 -15.51 -18.52
CA GLY A 106 -15.39 -15.19 -17.08
C GLY A 106 -14.24 -14.25 -16.73
N PHE A 107 -13.05 -14.52 -17.29
CA PHE A 107 -11.89 -13.66 -17.17
C PHE A 107 -12.14 -12.27 -17.77
N LEU A 108 -12.64 -12.17 -19.00
CA LEU A 108 -12.92 -10.90 -19.68
C LEU A 108 -14.03 -10.10 -18.99
N GLY A 109 -15.08 -10.75 -18.48
CA GLY A 109 -16.12 -10.12 -17.67
C GLY A 109 -15.56 -9.51 -16.39
N GLU A 110 -14.61 -10.20 -15.74
CA GLU A 110 -13.96 -9.71 -14.52
C GLU A 110 -12.97 -8.57 -14.79
N ILE A 111 -12.21 -8.62 -15.90
CA ILE A 111 -11.36 -7.51 -16.33
C ILE A 111 -12.18 -6.25 -16.65
N LYS A 112 -13.37 -6.38 -17.24
CA LYS A 112 -14.32 -5.27 -17.46
C LYS A 112 -14.81 -4.68 -16.13
N ALA A 113 -15.37 -5.51 -15.25
CA ALA A 113 -15.87 -5.08 -13.93
C ALA A 113 -14.77 -4.42 -13.06
N SER A 114 -13.54 -4.90 -13.18
CA SER A 114 -12.39 -4.33 -12.48
C SER A 114 -11.88 -3.03 -13.13
N ALA A 115 -12.00 -2.85 -14.45
CA ALA A 115 -11.76 -1.54 -15.08
C ALA A 115 -12.79 -0.49 -14.61
N GLU A 116 -14.06 -0.87 -14.47
CA GLU A 116 -15.10 -0.01 -13.87
C GLU A 116 -14.85 0.28 -12.39
N ALA A 117 -14.23 -0.66 -11.65
CA ALA A 117 -13.78 -0.42 -10.28
C ALA A 117 -12.61 0.57 -10.24
N ALA A 118 -11.63 0.43 -11.13
CA ALA A 118 -10.46 1.31 -11.20
C ALA A 118 -10.85 2.79 -11.34
N LEU A 119 -11.84 3.09 -12.18
CA LEU A 119 -12.41 4.43 -12.32
C LEU A 119 -12.99 4.97 -11.00
N ARG A 120 -13.74 4.15 -10.26
CA ARG A 120 -14.38 4.53 -8.98
C ARG A 120 -13.39 4.75 -7.83
N PHE A 121 -12.23 4.08 -7.86
CA PHE A 121 -11.12 4.32 -6.92
C PHE A 121 -10.09 5.35 -7.44
N GLU A 122 -10.41 6.07 -8.52
CA GLU A 122 -9.57 7.10 -9.16
C GLU A 122 -8.17 6.61 -9.61
N THR A 123 -8.02 5.31 -9.91
CA THR A 123 -6.75 4.75 -10.40
C THR A 123 -6.74 4.53 -11.91
N LYS A 124 -5.58 4.78 -12.52
CA LYS A 124 -5.34 4.59 -13.97
C LYS A 124 -4.61 3.27 -14.28
N ARG A 125 -4.41 2.40 -13.28
CA ARG A 125 -3.62 1.17 -13.41
C ARG A 125 -4.33 -0.01 -12.75
N MET A 126 -4.23 -1.16 -13.37
CA MET A 126 -4.74 -2.44 -12.85
C MET A 126 -3.66 -3.50 -13.03
N VAL A 127 -3.44 -4.30 -12.00
CA VAL A 127 -2.58 -5.49 -12.05
C VAL A 127 -3.44 -6.69 -12.41
N VAL A 128 -2.97 -7.48 -13.37
CA VAL A 128 -3.56 -8.76 -13.76
C VAL A 128 -2.51 -9.84 -13.53
N LEU A 129 -2.94 -10.97 -12.98
CA LEU A 129 -2.12 -12.11 -12.53
C LEU A 129 -2.55 -13.41 -13.24
#